data_AF-A0A6J1VSU8-F1
#
_entry.id   AF-A0A6J1VSU8-F1
#
_cell.length_a   1.000
_cell.length_b   1.000
_cell.length_c   1.000
_cell.angle_alpha   90.00
_cell.angle_beta   90.00
_cell.angle_gamma   90.00
#
_symmetry.space_group_name_H-M   'P 1'
#
loop_
_entity.id
_entity.type
_entity.pdbx_description
1 polymer ?
#
loop_
_entity_poly.entity_id
_entity_poly.type
_entity_poly.pdbx_seq_one_letter_code
_entity_poly.pdbx_strand_id
1 'polypeptide(L)'
;MAAAAVAGSAGVPEELEAPAAAPAAATTTPAGPSRPARLPLSRVKALVKADPDVSLASQEAVFILARAAELFVETISKDAFIHTQHGKRKTLQRKDLDNAIEALDEFAFLEGTLD
;
A
#
# COMPACT_ATOMS: atom_id res chain seq x y z
N MET A 1 -45.55 -19.21 52.43
CA MET A 1 -44.40 -18.48 51.87
C MET A 1 -44.12 -17.31 52.79
N ALA A 2 -42.98 -17.35 53.48
CA ALA A 2 -42.66 -16.50 54.62
C ALA A 2 -41.80 -15.29 54.23
N ALA A 3 -41.86 -14.26 55.09
CA ALA A 3 -41.19 -12.96 55.03
C ALA A 3 -39.66 -13.00 55.23
N ALA A 4 -38.96 -11.93 54.81
CA ALA A 4 -38.07 -11.09 55.64
C ALA A 4 -37.03 -10.31 54.79
N ALA A 5 -36.80 -9.07 55.19
CA ALA A 5 -35.76 -8.15 54.72
C ALA A 5 -34.38 -8.46 55.33
N VAL A 6 -33.27 -8.02 54.71
CA VAL A 6 -32.05 -7.54 55.39
C VAL A 6 -30.98 -6.97 54.42
N ALA A 7 -30.47 -5.78 54.79
CA ALA A 7 -29.15 -5.14 54.55
C ALA A 7 -28.62 -4.96 53.11
N GLY A 8 -28.03 -3.83 52.70
CA GLY A 8 -27.42 -2.74 53.47
C GLY A 8 -25.90 -2.69 53.22
N SER A 9 -25.41 -1.46 53.00
CA SER A 9 -23.99 -1.01 52.91
C SER A 9 -23.32 -1.19 51.54
N ALA A 10 -22.46 -0.29 51.06
CA ALA A 10 -22.10 1.09 51.44
C ALA A 10 -21.17 1.63 50.35
N GLY A 11 -21.06 2.96 50.24
CA GLY A 11 -19.88 3.63 49.68
C GLY A 11 -20.06 4.27 48.29
N VAL A 12 -20.40 5.56 48.31
CA VAL A 12 -19.95 6.59 47.33
C VAL A 12 -18.81 7.38 48.04
N PRO A 13 -18.10 8.38 47.46
CA PRO A 13 -17.57 8.69 46.10
C PRO A 13 -16.03 8.99 46.16
N GLU A 14 -15.49 9.67 45.13
CA GLU A 14 -14.19 10.38 45.06
C GLU A 14 -12.93 9.51 44.88
N GLU A 15 -11.92 9.85 44.09
CA GLU A 15 -11.46 11.17 43.69
C GLU A 15 -10.62 11.10 42.38
N LEU A 16 -10.42 12.28 41.84
CA LEU A 16 -9.76 12.70 40.61
C LEU A 16 -8.24 12.45 40.66
N GLU A 17 -7.63 11.84 39.64
CA GLU A 17 -6.25 12.22 39.27
C GLU A 17 -5.91 11.89 37.81
N ALA A 18 -5.80 12.94 37.00
CA ALA A 18 -4.99 12.91 35.80
C ALA A 18 -3.53 13.12 36.19
N PRO A 19 -2.58 12.35 35.63
CA PRO A 19 -1.22 12.84 35.51
C PRO A 19 -0.96 13.26 34.06
N ALA A 20 -0.88 14.57 33.87
CA ALA A 20 -0.10 15.14 32.79
C ALA A 20 1.39 14.85 33.06
N ALA A 21 2.03 14.05 32.21
CA ALA A 21 3.49 13.94 32.17
C ALA A 21 3.98 13.57 30.76
N ALA A 22 4.43 14.62 30.07
CA ALA A 22 5.54 14.67 29.10
C ALA A 22 5.48 13.88 27.76
N PRO A 23 5.91 14.51 26.65
CA PRO A 23 5.96 13.89 25.33
C PRO A 23 7.20 12.97 25.25
N ALA A 24 6.99 11.67 25.34
CA ALA A 24 8.03 10.69 25.13
C ALA A 24 8.28 10.51 23.62
N ALA A 25 9.30 11.23 23.14
CA ALA A 25 10.18 10.85 22.04
C ALA A 25 9.51 10.39 20.73
N ALA A 26 9.32 11.34 19.82
CA ALA A 26 9.40 11.07 18.40
C ALA A 26 10.74 10.37 18.11
N THR A 27 10.71 9.06 17.92
CA THR A 27 11.80 8.31 17.31
C THR A 27 11.81 8.70 15.84
N THR A 28 12.50 9.80 15.52
CA THR A 28 12.99 10.06 14.18
C THR A 28 14.03 8.99 13.87
N THR A 29 13.57 7.83 13.38
CA THR A 29 14.45 6.89 12.68
C THR A 29 15.08 7.68 11.54
N PRO A 30 16.42 7.83 11.47
CA PRO A 30 17.04 8.45 10.33
C PRO A 30 16.83 7.50 9.15
N ALA A 31 15.88 7.87 8.28
CA ALA A 31 15.70 7.21 7.00
C ALA A 31 17.06 7.15 6.31
N GLY A 32 17.53 5.93 6.01
CA GLY A 32 18.71 5.72 5.17
C GLY A 32 18.57 6.51 3.86
N PRO A 33 19.67 6.76 3.13
CA PRO A 33 19.68 7.67 1.99
C PRO A 33 18.50 7.35 1.07
N SER A 34 17.55 8.28 0.98
CA SER A 34 16.37 8.15 0.12
C SER A 34 16.89 8.02 -1.29
N ARG A 35 17.00 6.78 -1.76
CA ARG A 35 17.43 6.53 -3.12
C ARG A 35 16.41 7.22 -4.01
N PRO A 36 16.83 8.12 -4.90
CA PRO A 36 15.91 8.70 -5.85
C PRO A 36 15.21 7.57 -6.61
N ALA A 37 13.93 7.78 -6.95
CA ALA A 37 13.20 6.83 -7.80
C ALA A 37 14.06 6.53 -9.05
N ARG A 38 14.13 5.25 -9.44
CA ARG A 38 14.85 4.79 -10.63
C ARG A 38 14.18 5.30 -11.90
N LEU A 39 12.87 5.54 -11.84
CA LEU A 39 12.11 6.12 -12.93
C LEU A 39 12.20 7.67 -12.91
N PRO A 40 12.35 8.31 -14.09
CA PRO A 40 12.42 9.76 -14.17
C PRO A 40 11.08 10.41 -13.80
N LEU A 41 11.06 11.16 -12.70
CA LEU A 41 9.84 11.80 -12.16
C LEU A 41 9.17 12.75 -13.16
N SER A 42 9.94 13.41 -14.01
CA SER A 42 9.41 14.28 -15.07
C SER A 42 8.54 13.50 -16.07
N ARG A 43 8.91 12.27 -16.41
CA ARG A 43 8.15 11.41 -17.32
C ARG A 43 6.88 10.89 -16.65
N VAL A 44 6.98 10.47 -15.38
CA VAL A 44 5.82 10.03 -14.60
C VAL A 44 4.80 11.17 -14.50
N LYS A 45 5.23 12.39 -14.17
CA LYS A 45 4.37 13.57 -14.14
C LYS A 45 3.70 13.86 -15.49
N ALA A 46 4.42 13.72 -16.60
CA ALA A 46 3.87 13.93 -17.92
C ALA A 46 2.78 12.89 -18.28
N LEU A 47 2.95 11.63 -17.87
CA LEU A 47 1.94 10.58 -18.07
C LEU A 47 0.69 10.84 -17.22
N VAL A 48 0.87 11.25 -15.96
CA VAL A 48 -0.25 11.62 -15.06
C VAL A 48 -1.06 12.79 -15.64
N LYS A 49 -0.39 13.77 -16.24
CA LYS A 49 -1.03 14.93 -16.88
C LYS A 49 -1.49 14.69 -18.32
N ALA A 50 -1.33 13.47 -18.85
CA ALA A 50 -1.91 13.11 -20.14
C ALA A 50 -3.44 12.94 -20.04
N ASP A 51 -3.94 12.68 -18.82
CA ASP A 51 -5.35 12.68 -18.51
C ASP A 51 -5.88 14.14 -18.46
N PRO A 52 -6.88 14.50 -19.30
CA PRO A 52 -7.44 15.85 -19.34
C PRO A 52 -8.08 16.29 -18.02
N ASP A 53 -8.51 15.35 -17.17
CA ASP A 53 -9.16 15.64 -15.90
C ASP A 53 -8.15 15.94 -14.77
N VAL A 54 -6.85 15.72 -15.02
CA VAL A 54 -5.77 15.94 -14.04
C VAL A 54 -5.10 17.31 -14.22
N SER A 55 -5.55 18.30 -13.46
CA SER A 55 -5.01 19.66 -13.49
C SER A 55 -3.66 19.81 -12.75
N LEU A 56 -3.57 19.27 -11.53
CA LEU A 56 -2.45 19.43 -10.60
C LEU A 56 -1.99 18.05 -10.10
N ALA A 57 -0.67 17.87 -10.03
CA ALA A 57 -0.05 16.68 -9.45
C ALA A 57 1.08 17.13 -8.51
N SER A 58 0.98 16.78 -7.22
CA SER A 58 1.99 17.12 -6.21
C SER A 58 3.27 16.31 -6.43
N GLN A 59 4.41 16.83 -5.96
CA GLN A 59 5.69 16.13 -6.11
C GLN A 59 5.70 14.78 -5.36
N GLU A 60 5.05 14.72 -4.19
CA GLU A 60 4.92 13.49 -3.40
C GLU A 60 4.09 12.42 -4.11
N ALA A 61 2.96 12.81 -4.73
CA ALA A 61 2.13 11.88 -5.50
C ALA A 61 2.90 11.30 -6.69
N VAL A 62 3.64 12.15 -7.43
CA VAL A 62 4.50 11.70 -8.54
C VAL A 62 5.60 10.75 -8.05
N PHE A 63 6.20 11.02 -6.89
CA PHE A 63 7.21 10.15 -6.31
C PHE A 63 6.64 8.77 -5.90
N ILE A 64 5.47 8.76 -5.25
CA ILE A 64 4.78 7.51 -4.87
C ILE A 64 4.42 6.70 -6.11
N LEU A 65 3.88 7.34 -7.15
CA LEU A 65 3.56 6.67 -8.41
C LEU A 65 4.80 6.07 -9.07
N ALA A 66 5.92 6.80 -9.08
CA ALA A 66 7.19 6.27 -9.59
C ALA A 66 7.63 5.02 -8.82
N ARG A 67 7.51 5.04 -7.48
CA ARG A 67 7.86 3.89 -6.64
C ARG A 67 6.89 2.72 -6.80
N ALA A 68 5.59 3.00 -6.92
CA ALA A 68 4.57 2.00 -7.17
C ALA A 68 4.78 1.32 -8.53
N ALA A 69 5.12 2.10 -9.58
CA ALA A 69 5.43 1.56 -10.89
C ALA A 69 6.66 0.63 -10.88
N GLU A 70 7.69 0.95 -10.08
CA GLU A 70 8.85 0.04 -9.90
C GLU A 70 8.44 -1.30 -9.28
N LEU A 71 7.63 -1.25 -8.22
CA LEU A 71 7.12 -2.45 -7.56
C LEU A 71 6.20 -3.25 -8.48
N PHE A 72 5.32 -2.55 -9.23
CA PHE A 72 4.42 -3.15 -10.20
C PHE A 72 5.19 -3.93 -11.27
N VAL A 73 6.23 -3.33 -11.87
CA VAL A 73 7.07 -4.02 -12.86
C VAL A 73 7.75 -5.25 -12.26
N GLU A 74 8.23 -5.17 -11.02
CA GLU A 74 8.85 -6.31 -10.33
C GLU A 74 7.84 -7.44 -10.10
N THR A 75 6.64 -7.12 -9.62
CA THR A 75 5.58 -8.09 -9.34
C THR A 75 5.13 -8.79 -10.62
N ILE A 76 4.68 -8.03 -11.63
CA ILE A 76 4.18 -8.63 -12.87
C ILE A 76 5.24 -9.44 -13.61
N SER A 77 6.52 -9.03 -13.52
CA SER A 77 7.63 -9.78 -14.10
C SER A 77 7.84 -11.13 -13.41
N LYS A 78 7.70 -11.20 -12.07
CA LYS A 78 7.79 -12.45 -11.32
C LYS A 78 6.64 -13.39 -11.66
N ASP A 79 5.42 -12.86 -11.74
CA ASP A 79 4.24 -13.66 -12.04
C ASP A 79 4.29 -14.21 -13.48
N ALA A 80 4.62 -13.36 -14.46
CA ALA A 80 4.87 -13.82 -15.83
C ALA A 80 6.01 -14.84 -15.92
N PHE A 81 7.03 -14.72 -15.06
CA PHE A 81 8.13 -15.68 -15.04
C PHE A 81 7.72 -17.06 -14.49
N ILE A 82 6.72 -17.13 -13.61
CA ILE A 82 6.14 -18.43 -13.17
C ILE A 82 5.61 -19.21 -14.38
N HIS A 83 4.86 -18.56 -15.28
CA HIS A 83 4.38 -19.17 -16.53
C HIS A 83 5.52 -19.56 -17.48
N THR A 84 6.58 -18.75 -17.52
CA THR A 84 7.80 -19.06 -18.29
C THR A 84 8.44 -20.36 -17.79
N GLN A 85 8.55 -20.53 -16.46
CA GLN A 85 9.12 -21.72 -15.82
C GLN A 85 8.26 -22.96 -16.02
N HIS A 86 6.93 -22.83 -16.01
CA HIS A 86 6.02 -23.93 -16.36
C HIS A 86 6.29 -24.46 -17.78
N GLY A 87 6.66 -23.56 -18.69
CA GLY A 87 7.12 -23.93 -20.05
C GLY A 87 8.54 -24.50 -20.13
N LYS A 88 9.24 -24.72 -19.00
CA LYS A 88 10.67 -25.11 -18.92
C LYS A 88 11.61 -24.17 -19.68
N ARG A 89 11.17 -22.92 -19.89
CA ARG A 89 11.95 -21.89 -20.57
C ARG A 89 12.60 -20.99 -19.53
N LYS A 90 13.67 -20.30 -19.95
CA LYS A 90 14.34 -19.25 -19.17
C LYS A 90 14.15 -17.86 -19.78
N THR A 91 13.54 -17.80 -20.96
CA THR A 91 13.27 -16.57 -21.70
C THR A 91 11.79 -16.26 -21.60
N LEU A 92 11.46 -15.14 -20.97
CA LEU A 92 10.11 -14.62 -20.83
C LEU A 92 9.58 -14.18 -22.19
N GLN A 93 8.36 -14.60 -22.53
CA GLN A 93 7.69 -14.27 -23.79
C GLN A 93 6.39 -13.50 -23.51
N ARG A 94 5.88 -12.78 -24.51
CA ARG A 94 4.61 -12.04 -24.40
C ARG A 94 3.45 -12.92 -23.90
N LYS A 95 3.31 -14.13 -24.45
CA LYS A 95 2.30 -15.10 -23.99
C LYS A 95 2.37 -15.43 -22.50
N ASP A 96 3.55 -15.34 -21.87
CA ASP A 96 3.70 -15.61 -20.45
C ASP A 96 3.15 -14.46 -19.59
N LEU A 97 3.23 -13.23 -20.13
CA LEU A 97 2.60 -12.05 -19.55
C LEU A 97 1.08 -12.09 -19.74
N ASP A 98 0.60 -12.47 -20.93
CA ASP A 98 -0.84 -12.60 -21.21
C ASP A 98 -1.48 -13.62 -20.24
N ASN A 99 -0.83 -14.78 -20.06
CA ASN A 99 -1.29 -15.79 -19.09
C ASN A 99 -1.28 -15.27 -17.64
N ALA A 100 -0.34 -14.41 -17.26
CA ALA A 100 -0.28 -13.85 -15.91
C ALA A 100 -1.41 -12.83 -15.67
N ILE A 101 -1.76 -12.05 -16.70
CA ILE A 101 -2.86 -11.10 -16.66
C ILE A 101 -4.20 -11.84 -16.53
N GLU A 102 -4.42 -12.89 -17.31
CA GLU A 102 -5.64 -13.71 -17.24
C GLU A 102 -5.77 -14.48 -15.92
N ALA A 103 -4.66 -14.79 -15.25
CA ALA A 103 -4.66 -15.57 -14.02
C ALA A 103 -4.94 -14.75 -12.75
N LEU A 104 -4.71 -13.43 -12.77
CA LEU A 104 -4.73 -12.58 -11.57
C LEU A 104 -5.64 -11.37 -11.78
N ASP A 105 -6.71 -11.30 -11.00
CA ASP A 105 -7.70 -10.19 -11.03
C ASP A 105 -7.07 -8.81 -10.79
N GLU A 106 -5.98 -8.74 -10.01
CA GLU A 106 -5.22 -7.51 -9.77
C GLU A 106 -4.63 -6.90 -11.06
N PHE A 107 -4.48 -7.71 -12.12
CA PHE A 107 -3.99 -7.29 -13.44
C PHE A 107 -5.09 -7.08 -14.48
N ALA A 108 -6.38 -7.24 -14.11
CA ALA A 108 -7.51 -7.11 -15.05
C ALA A 108 -7.55 -5.76 -15.78
N PHE A 109 -7.01 -4.69 -15.18
CA PHE A 109 -6.90 -3.37 -15.82
C PHE A 109 -5.99 -3.34 -17.07
N LEU A 110 -5.23 -4.41 -17.32
CA LEU A 110 -4.36 -4.58 -18.48
C LEU A 110 -5.01 -5.41 -19.61
N GLU A 111 -6.17 -6.02 -19.37
CA GLU A 111 -6.87 -6.81 -20.39
C GLU A 111 -7.19 -5.95 -21.62
N GLY A 112 -6.88 -6.47 -22.81
CA GLY A 112 -7.07 -5.75 -24.08
C GLY A 112 -6.15 -4.55 -24.32
N THR A 113 -5.20 -4.26 -23.41
CA THR A 113 -4.23 -3.15 -23.59
C THR A 113 -2.98 -3.56 -24.36
N LEU A 114 -2.70 -4.86 -24.42
CA LEU A 114 -1.43 -5.40 -24.92
C LEU A 114 -1.50 -6.00 -26.33
N ASP A 115 -2.63 -5.87 -27.05
CA ASP A 115 -2.89 -6.50 -28.36
C ASP A 115 -1.91 -6.13 -29.49
#